data_AF-A0A7S1TK90-F1
#
_entry.id   AF-A0A7S1TK90-F1
#
_cell.length_a   1.000
_cell.length_b   1.000
_cell.length_c   1.000
_cell.angle_alpha   90.00
_cell.angle_beta   90.00
_cell.angle_gamma   90.00
#
_symmetry.space_group_name_H-M   'P 1'
#
loop_
_entity.id
_entity.type
_entity.pdbx_description
1 polymer ?
#
loop_
_entity_poly.entity_id
_entity_poly.type
_entity_poly.pdbx_seq_one_letter_code
_entity_poly.pdbx_strand_id
1 'polypeptide(L)'
;AACFDSPLSKNGLYTSLQSWRSFSHDHLHLDLAHASSPITYLHQKTVRIMRERADNGSSSDAFAAPTKLAIGVDGGFDPDAEKAQYDEQTLRSVMVFAPGKDKVLLADLELPCGVEQVDLSVQALLDYAERSAQRAAVESAGWEEERKVSKYSQTILQLPAKRAISADAKEWVCTSCGANGNLWMNLSDGYIGCGRRNWDGSGGCGAALEHYEETGSQYP
;
A
#
# COMPACT_ATOMS: atom_id res chain seq x y z
N ALA A 1 -4.60 0.46 18.74
CA ALA A 1 -3.98 -0.81 18.33
C ALA A 1 -2.98 -1.18 19.42
N ALA A 2 -3.14 -2.35 20.07
CA ALA A 2 -2.31 -2.77 21.20
C ALA A 2 -1.05 -3.56 20.77
N CYS A 3 -0.97 -3.96 19.49
CA CYS A 3 0.08 -4.79 18.92
C CYS A 3 0.19 -4.57 17.41
N PHE A 4 1.21 -5.18 16.80
CA PHE A 4 1.46 -5.18 15.34
C PHE A 4 0.91 -6.41 14.61
N ASP A 5 0.02 -7.17 15.25
CA ASP A 5 -0.61 -8.31 14.60
C ASP A 5 -1.43 -7.88 13.38
N SER A 6 -1.42 -8.76 12.39
CA SER A 6 -2.10 -8.59 11.11
C SER A 6 -2.84 -9.87 10.73
N PRO A 7 -3.60 -9.90 9.63
CA PRO A 7 -4.19 -11.14 9.14
C PRO A 7 -3.16 -12.25 8.86
N LEU A 8 -1.88 -11.90 8.64
CA LEU A 8 -0.77 -12.83 8.46
C LEU A 8 -0.26 -13.45 9.78
N SER A 9 -0.65 -12.91 10.93
CA SER A 9 -0.26 -13.45 12.23
C SER A 9 -0.91 -14.83 12.47
N LYS A 10 -0.28 -15.64 13.33
CA LYS A 10 -0.70 -17.03 13.64
C LYS A 10 -2.20 -17.17 13.94
N ASN A 11 -2.76 -16.22 14.68
CA ASN A 11 -4.16 -16.23 15.12
C ASN A 11 -5.04 -15.23 14.34
N GLY A 12 -4.54 -14.67 13.24
CA GLY A 12 -5.26 -13.67 12.45
C GLY A 12 -5.55 -12.38 13.20
N LEU A 13 -6.52 -11.64 12.66
CA LEU A 13 -6.94 -10.34 13.16
C LEU A 13 -8.47 -10.30 13.29
N TYR A 14 -8.97 -9.66 14.35
CA TYR A 14 -10.40 -9.58 14.66
C TYR A 14 -10.84 -8.12 14.60
N THR A 15 -11.71 -7.79 13.65
CA THR A 15 -12.23 -6.43 13.47
C THR A 15 -13.67 -6.35 13.94
N SER A 16 -13.95 -5.55 14.96
CA SER A 16 -15.32 -5.35 15.48
C SER A 16 -16.21 -4.75 14.40
N LEU A 17 -17.37 -5.34 14.15
CA LEU A 17 -18.36 -4.80 13.22
C LEU A 17 -19.13 -3.60 13.79
N GLN A 18 -18.97 -3.30 15.09
CA GLN A 18 -19.60 -2.16 15.77
C GLN A 18 -18.67 -0.96 15.86
N SER A 19 -17.41 -1.17 16.27
CA SER A 19 -16.45 -0.09 16.51
C SER A 19 -15.41 0.08 15.39
N TRP A 20 -15.34 -0.88 14.46
CA TRP A 20 -14.34 -0.98 13.38
C TRP A 20 -12.89 -1.00 13.87
N ARG A 21 -12.68 -1.32 15.14
CA ARG A 21 -11.35 -1.50 15.74
C ARG A 21 -10.92 -2.95 15.57
N SER A 22 -9.63 -3.12 15.25
CA SER A 22 -9.02 -4.43 15.09
C SER A 22 -8.17 -4.80 16.31
N PHE A 23 -8.27 -6.06 16.71
CA PHE A 23 -7.58 -6.64 17.85
C PHE A 23 -6.93 -7.97 17.46
N SER A 24 -5.74 -8.23 17.99
CA SER A 24 -5.18 -9.59 18.01
C SER A 24 -5.99 -10.50 18.93
N HIS A 25 -5.87 -11.80 18.75
CA HIS A 25 -6.44 -12.80 19.66
C HIS A 25 -6.16 -12.50 21.14
N ASP A 26 -4.91 -12.17 21.49
CA ASP A 26 -4.48 -11.97 22.88
C ASP A 26 -5.03 -10.67 23.50
N HIS A 27 -5.45 -9.70 22.68
CA HIS A 27 -5.92 -8.38 23.12
C HIS A 27 -7.44 -8.19 22.95
N LEU A 28 -8.15 -9.20 22.43
CA LEU A 28 -9.62 -9.18 22.32
C LEU A 28 -10.29 -8.89 23.66
N HIS A 29 -9.73 -9.43 24.75
CA HIS A 29 -10.26 -9.24 26.09
C HIS A 29 -10.37 -7.76 26.50
N LEU A 30 -9.54 -6.87 25.94
CA LEU A 30 -9.59 -5.43 26.24
C LEU A 30 -10.86 -4.78 25.68
N ASP A 31 -11.33 -5.21 24.52
CA ASP A 31 -12.59 -4.73 23.94
C ASP A 31 -13.79 -5.35 24.67
N LEU A 32 -13.69 -6.66 24.96
CA LEU A 32 -14.74 -7.42 25.64
C LEU A 32 -14.94 -7.01 27.11
N ALA A 33 -13.90 -6.54 27.80
CA ALA A 33 -13.99 -6.09 29.18
C ALA A 33 -14.95 -4.90 29.35
N HIS A 34 -15.12 -4.10 28.31
CA HIS A 34 -16.03 -2.94 28.30
C HIS A 34 -17.38 -3.24 27.65
N ALA A 35 -17.60 -4.48 27.18
CA ALA A 35 -18.80 -4.86 26.46
C ALA A 35 -19.99 -5.11 27.40
N SER A 36 -21.09 -4.39 27.22
CA SER A 36 -22.36 -4.64 27.91
C SER A 36 -23.30 -5.58 27.14
N SER A 37 -22.97 -5.89 25.88
CA SER A 37 -23.75 -6.73 24.96
C SER A 37 -22.80 -7.59 24.11
N PRO A 38 -23.32 -8.63 23.43
CA PRO A 38 -22.50 -9.41 22.51
C PRO A 38 -21.91 -8.54 21.39
N ILE A 39 -20.63 -8.76 21.10
CA ILE A 39 -19.91 -8.06 20.02
C ILE A 39 -19.59 -9.06 18.91
N THR A 40 -19.88 -8.65 17.68
CA THR A 40 -19.57 -9.39 16.46
C THR A 40 -18.28 -8.87 15.84
N TYR A 41 -17.39 -9.78 15.46
CA TYR A 41 -16.11 -9.51 14.82
C TYR A 41 -16.05 -10.22 13.47
N LEU A 42 -15.44 -9.56 12.49
CA LEU A 42 -14.87 -10.21 11.32
C LEU A 42 -13.48 -10.71 11.69
N HIS A 43 -13.27 -12.01 11.63
CA HIS A 43 -11.97 -12.64 11.78
C HIS A 43 -11.35 -12.89 10.42
N GLN A 44 -10.12 -12.43 10.23
CA GLN A 44 -9.35 -12.59 9.00
C GLN A 44 -8.03 -13.27 9.32
N LYS A 45 -7.76 -14.39 8.64
CA LYS A 45 -6.50 -15.13 8.77
C LYS A 45 -5.99 -15.53 7.39
N THR A 46 -4.76 -15.11 7.08
CA THR A 46 -4.09 -15.43 5.83
C THR A 46 -3.22 -16.66 6.04
N VAL A 47 -3.40 -17.66 5.18
CA VAL A 47 -2.62 -18.89 5.15
C VAL A 47 -1.92 -19.02 3.81
N ARG A 48 -0.70 -19.55 3.82
CA ARG A 48 0.06 -19.86 2.61
C ARG A 48 -0.30 -21.26 2.14
N ILE A 49 -0.83 -21.38 0.93
CA ILE A 49 -1.19 -22.64 0.31
C ILE A 49 -0.23 -22.89 -0.83
N MET A 50 0.37 -24.09 -0.87
CA MET A 50 1.26 -24.47 -1.96
C MET A 50 0.44 -24.58 -3.25
N ARG A 51 0.87 -23.90 -4.31
CA ARG A 51 0.18 -23.96 -5.60
C ARG A 51 0.33 -25.37 -6.18
N GLU A 52 -0.77 -25.99 -6.60
CA GLU A 52 -0.71 -27.27 -7.31
C GLU A 52 0.05 -27.07 -8.63
N ARG A 53 1.04 -27.93 -8.88
CA ARG A 53 1.80 -27.89 -10.13
C ARG A 53 0.84 -28.29 -11.25
N ALA A 54 0.45 -27.36 -12.10
CA ALA A 54 -0.32 -27.68 -13.29
C ALA A 54 0.50 -28.66 -14.13
N ASP A 55 0.02 -29.91 -14.24
CA ASP A 55 0.61 -30.98 -15.04
C ASP A 55 0.30 -30.77 -16.53
N ASN A 56 0.50 -29.54 -17.01
CA ASN A 56 0.46 -29.20 -18.42
C ASN A 56 1.86 -29.40 -18.97
N GLY A 57 2.06 -30.51 -19.68
CA GLY A 57 3.31 -30.86 -20.32
C GLY A 57 3.85 -29.78 -21.25
N SER A 58 4.67 -28.89 -20.74
CA SER A 58 5.68 -28.14 -21.48
C SER A 58 6.82 -27.67 -20.55
N SER A 59 8.04 -28.04 -20.94
CA SER A 59 9.33 -27.48 -20.51
C SER A 59 9.66 -27.41 -19.01
N SER A 60 10.57 -28.29 -18.62
CA SER A 60 11.23 -28.42 -17.32
C SER A 60 12.19 -27.27 -16.91
N ASP A 61 11.90 -26.00 -17.20
CA ASP A 61 12.87 -24.90 -16.95
C ASP A 61 12.46 -23.83 -15.94
N ALA A 62 11.24 -23.85 -15.38
CA ALA A 62 10.81 -22.79 -14.44
C ALA A 62 11.35 -22.91 -13.00
N PHE A 63 12.05 -24.00 -12.66
CA PHE A 63 12.56 -24.25 -11.30
C PHE A 63 13.95 -24.91 -11.31
N ALA A 64 14.79 -24.59 -12.30
CA ALA A 64 16.18 -25.04 -12.27
C ALA A 64 16.89 -24.45 -11.04
N ALA A 65 17.58 -25.30 -10.27
CA ALA A 65 18.36 -24.84 -9.12
C ALA A 65 19.38 -23.77 -9.59
N PRO A 66 19.57 -22.68 -8.83
CA PRO A 66 20.45 -21.60 -9.25
C PRO A 66 21.87 -22.14 -9.48
N THR A 67 22.38 -21.89 -10.69
CA THR A 67 23.73 -22.32 -11.12
C THR A 67 24.78 -21.26 -10.79
N LYS A 68 24.36 -20.04 -10.47
CA LYS A 68 25.21 -18.90 -10.10
C LYS A 68 24.83 -18.37 -8.72
N LEU A 69 25.85 -18.02 -7.93
CA LEU A 69 25.73 -17.31 -6.65
C LEU A 69 25.53 -15.80 -6.87
N ALA A 70 24.45 -15.42 -7.54
CA ALA A 70 24.06 -14.02 -7.75
C ALA A 70 22.53 -13.92 -7.73
N ILE A 71 21.97 -12.81 -7.25
CA ILE A 71 20.52 -12.60 -7.12
C ILE A 71 20.00 -11.80 -8.33
N GLY A 72 18.90 -12.26 -8.95
CA GLY A 72 18.21 -11.53 -10.03
C GLY A 72 18.91 -11.50 -11.39
N VAL A 73 19.84 -12.42 -11.64
CA VAL A 73 20.53 -12.59 -12.93
C VAL A 73 20.20 -13.94 -13.55
N ASP A 74 20.37 -14.07 -14.87
CA ASP A 74 20.14 -15.33 -15.59
C ASP A 74 21.03 -16.47 -15.03
N GLY A 75 20.38 -17.51 -14.51
CA GLY A 75 20.98 -18.63 -13.77
C GLY A 75 21.27 -18.38 -12.28
N GLY A 76 20.89 -17.22 -11.73
CA GLY A 76 21.04 -16.85 -10.32
C GLY A 76 19.83 -17.18 -9.44
N PHE A 77 19.89 -16.81 -8.16
CA PHE A 77 18.76 -16.90 -7.22
C PHE A 77 17.70 -15.86 -7.60
N ASP A 78 16.48 -16.33 -7.85
CA ASP A 78 15.31 -15.47 -8.08
C ASP A 78 14.62 -15.17 -6.72
N PRO A 79 14.58 -13.90 -6.27
CA PRO A 79 13.96 -13.51 -5.01
C PRO A 79 12.42 -13.67 -5.01
N ASP A 80 11.80 -13.80 -6.19
CA ASP A 80 10.36 -13.98 -6.34
C ASP A 80 9.97 -15.44 -6.62
N ALA A 81 10.95 -16.35 -6.73
CA ALA A 81 10.70 -17.78 -6.94
C ALA A 81 9.90 -18.43 -5.80
N GLU A 82 10.04 -17.97 -4.56
CA GLU A 82 9.20 -18.44 -3.45
C GLU A 82 7.75 -17.92 -3.56
N LYS A 83 7.55 -16.68 -4.01
CA LYS A 83 6.20 -16.12 -4.23
C LYS A 83 5.48 -16.84 -5.37
N ALA A 84 6.21 -17.39 -6.34
CA ALA A 84 5.66 -18.20 -7.41
C ALA A 84 5.15 -19.58 -6.94
N GLN A 85 5.57 -20.05 -5.75
CA GLN A 85 5.25 -21.40 -5.24
C GLN A 85 4.03 -21.44 -4.30
N TYR A 86 3.66 -20.30 -3.70
CA TYR A 86 2.60 -20.23 -2.71
C TYR A 86 1.56 -19.18 -3.09
N ASP A 87 0.29 -19.58 -3.07
CA ASP A 87 -0.83 -18.66 -3.10
C ASP A 87 -1.21 -18.28 -1.65
N GLU A 88 -1.44 -17.00 -1.41
CA GLU A 88 -1.94 -16.52 -0.12
C GLU A 88 -3.47 -16.52 -0.13
N GLN A 89 -4.08 -17.38 0.68
CA GLN A 89 -5.53 -17.41 0.86
C GLN A 89 -5.90 -16.75 2.19
N THR A 90 -6.76 -15.73 2.13
CA THR A 90 -7.32 -15.11 3.34
C THR A 90 -8.65 -15.76 3.68
N LEU A 91 -8.63 -16.58 4.73
CA LEU A 91 -9.82 -17.15 5.35
C LEU A 91 -10.54 -16.06 6.14
N ARG A 92 -11.86 -16.04 6.02
CA ARG A 92 -12.71 -15.05 6.68
C ARG A 92 -13.87 -15.75 7.36
N SER A 93 -14.12 -15.35 8.60
CA SER A 93 -15.28 -15.83 9.34
C SER A 93 -15.84 -14.79 10.28
N VAL A 94 -17.10 -14.95 10.63
CA VAL A 94 -17.77 -14.09 11.60
C VAL A 94 -17.69 -14.76 12.97
N MET A 95 -17.27 -14.01 14.00
CA MET A 95 -17.23 -14.49 15.38
C MET A 95 -18.01 -13.58 16.30
N VAL A 96 -18.83 -14.16 17.17
CA VAL A 96 -19.59 -13.41 18.19
C VAL A 96 -19.10 -13.78 19.58
N PHE A 97 -18.80 -12.77 20.39
CA PHE A 97 -18.37 -12.92 21.78
C PHE A 97 -19.40 -12.25 22.70
N ALA A 98 -19.90 -13.00 23.68
CA ALA A 98 -20.84 -12.51 24.68
C ALA A 98 -20.13 -12.25 26.02
N PRO A 99 -20.49 -11.17 26.76
CA PRO A 99 -19.93 -10.91 28.09
C PRO A 99 -20.24 -12.06 29.06
N GLY A 100 -19.23 -12.51 29.83
CA GLY A 100 -19.40 -13.47 30.92
C GLY A 100 -19.49 -14.95 30.53
N LYS A 101 -19.31 -15.30 29.25
CA LYS A 101 -19.09 -16.69 28.81
C LYS A 101 -17.76 -16.76 28.07
N ASP A 102 -16.79 -17.45 28.67
CA ASP A 102 -15.53 -17.79 28.01
C ASP A 102 -15.82 -18.72 26.82
N LYS A 103 -16.00 -18.10 25.65
CA LYS A 103 -16.17 -18.70 24.32
C LYS A 103 -17.48 -19.49 24.14
N VAL A 104 -18.25 -19.15 23.10
CA VAL A 104 -18.51 -20.02 21.93
C VAL A 104 -19.57 -19.38 21.02
N LEU A 105 -19.09 -19.14 19.78
CA LEU A 105 -19.67 -19.31 18.46
C LEU A 105 -21.19 -19.17 18.30
N LEU A 106 -21.60 -18.00 17.79
CA LEU A 106 -22.46 -18.03 16.60
C LEU A 106 -21.54 -18.28 15.41
N ALA A 107 -21.32 -19.57 15.18
CA ALA A 107 -20.67 -20.29 14.09
C ALA A 107 -19.45 -19.64 13.41
N ASP A 108 -18.42 -20.45 13.14
CA ASP A 108 -17.44 -20.17 12.09
C ASP A 108 -18.20 -20.19 10.75
N LEU A 109 -19.03 -19.17 10.53
CA LEU A 109 -19.86 -19.02 9.36
C LEU A 109 -18.91 -18.55 8.29
N GLU A 110 -18.57 -19.49 7.41
CA GLU A 110 -18.03 -19.12 6.12
C GLU A 110 -18.98 -18.09 5.49
N LEU A 111 -18.40 -17.00 4.99
CA LEU A 111 -19.19 -15.98 4.30
C LEU A 111 -19.73 -16.56 2.99
N PRO A 112 -20.99 -16.29 2.62
CA PRO A 112 -21.97 -15.47 3.34
C PRO A 112 -22.61 -16.21 4.52
N CYS A 113 -22.85 -15.50 5.64
CA CYS A 113 -23.37 -16.11 6.87
C CYS A 113 -24.91 -16.21 6.90
N GLY A 114 -25.60 -15.69 5.88
CA GLY A 114 -27.05 -15.79 5.72
C GLY A 114 -27.85 -14.74 6.53
N VAL A 115 -27.16 -13.89 7.29
CA VAL A 115 -27.75 -12.72 7.94
C VAL A 115 -27.39 -11.48 7.11
N GLU A 116 -28.36 -10.98 6.34
CA GLU A 116 -28.17 -9.90 5.36
C GLU A 116 -27.43 -8.69 5.94
N GLN A 117 -27.79 -8.24 7.14
CA GLN A 117 -27.14 -7.07 7.77
C GLN A 117 -25.66 -7.32 8.10
N VAL A 118 -25.30 -8.56 8.48
CA VAL A 118 -23.91 -8.94 8.77
C VAL A 118 -23.13 -9.04 7.48
N ASP A 119 -23.70 -9.67 6.46
CA ASP A 119 -23.07 -9.81 5.14
C ASP A 119 -22.79 -8.44 4.51
N LEU A 120 -23.75 -7.50 4.55
CA LEU A 120 -23.57 -6.12 4.09
C LEU A 120 -22.48 -5.38 4.88
N SER A 121 -22.46 -5.53 6.20
CA SER A 121 -21.45 -4.88 7.06
C SER A 121 -20.04 -5.40 6.76
N VAL A 122 -19.91 -6.72 6.54
CA VAL A 122 -18.64 -7.35 6.17
C VAL A 122 -18.20 -6.91 4.78
N GLN A 123 -19.10 -6.90 3.79
CA GLN A 123 -18.79 -6.41 2.44
C GLN A 123 -18.31 -4.97 2.46
N ALA A 124 -19.01 -4.07 3.16
CA ALA A 124 -18.59 -2.66 3.27
C ALA A 124 -17.20 -2.50 3.89
N LEU A 125 -16.85 -3.33 4.89
CA LEU A 125 -15.53 -3.32 5.52
C LEU A 125 -14.44 -3.83 4.57
N LEU A 126 -14.73 -4.90 3.82
CA LEU A 126 -13.80 -5.45 2.83
C LEU A 126 -13.58 -4.49 1.66
N ASP A 127 -14.64 -3.88 1.15
CA ASP A 127 -14.58 -2.87 0.10
C ASP A 127 -13.76 -1.65 0.56
N TYR A 128 -13.94 -1.23 1.82
CA TYR A 128 -13.13 -0.14 2.38
C TYR A 128 -11.66 -0.53 2.47
N ALA A 129 -11.35 -1.73 2.96
CA ALA A 129 -9.99 -2.23 3.06
C ALA A 129 -9.34 -2.32 1.67
N GLU A 130 -10.06 -2.86 0.68
CA GLU A 130 -9.58 -2.94 -0.69
C GLU A 130 -9.37 -1.55 -1.29
N ARG A 131 -10.32 -0.62 -1.16
CA ARG A 131 -10.14 0.75 -1.62
C ARG A 131 -8.99 1.47 -0.94
N SER A 132 -8.75 1.20 0.34
CA SER A 132 -7.61 1.78 1.06
C SER A 132 -6.28 1.23 0.53
N ALA A 133 -6.22 -0.08 0.28
CA ALA A 133 -5.06 -0.73 -0.34
C ALA A 133 -4.87 -0.25 -1.78
N GLN A 134 -5.93 -0.10 -2.56
CA GLN A 134 -5.91 0.46 -3.90
C GLN A 134 -5.48 1.93 -3.90
N ARG A 135 -5.90 2.75 -2.94
CA ARG A 135 -5.42 4.14 -2.82
C ARG A 135 -3.93 4.18 -2.53
N ALA A 136 -3.46 3.42 -1.54
CA ALA A 136 -2.03 3.30 -1.24
C ALA A 136 -1.25 2.74 -2.46
N ALA A 137 -1.83 1.77 -3.15
CA ALA A 137 -1.27 1.19 -4.36
C ALA A 137 -1.31 2.15 -5.54
N VAL A 138 -2.30 3.03 -5.70
CA VAL A 138 -2.37 4.05 -6.77
C VAL A 138 -1.41 5.21 -6.46
N GLU A 139 -1.26 5.58 -5.19
CA GLU A 139 -0.20 6.49 -4.75
C GLU A 139 1.21 5.91 -5.04
N SER A 140 1.34 4.58 -5.00
CA SER A 140 2.60 3.84 -5.23
C SER A 140 2.76 3.32 -6.66
N ALA A 141 1.67 3.16 -7.41
CA ALA A 141 1.63 2.71 -8.78
C ALA A 141 1.97 3.92 -9.63
N GLY A 142 3.27 4.16 -9.68
CA GLY A 142 3.86 4.78 -10.85
C GLY A 142 3.37 3.96 -12.04
N TRP A 143 2.44 4.52 -12.80
CA TRP A 143 2.27 4.16 -14.19
C TRP A 143 3.68 4.05 -14.77
N GLU A 144 4.08 2.87 -15.20
CA GLU A 144 5.33 2.68 -15.94
C GLU A 144 5.09 3.27 -17.33
N GLU A 145 5.09 4.60 -17.40
CA GLU A 145 5.37 5.29 -18.63
C GLU A 145 6.81 4.95 -19.00
N GLU A 146 7.02 4.34 -20.17
CA GLU A 146 8.36 4.15 -20.72
C GLU A 146 9.07 5.51 -20.73
N ARG A 147 9.99 5.72 -19.78
CA ARG A 147 10.73 6.97 -19.66
C ARG A 147 11.68 7.10 -20.84
N LYS A 148 11.24 7.84 -21.86
CA LYS A 148 12.10 8.23 -22.98
C LYS A 148 13.10 9.27 -22.49
N VAL A 149 14.31 9.17 -23.01
CA VAL A 149 15.35 10.17 -22.73
C VAL A 149 14.87 11.55 -23.18
N SER A 150 14.90 12.52 -22.28
CA SER A 150 14.51 13.89 -22.59
C SER A 150 15.40 14.47 -23.69
N LYS A 151 14.80 15.18 -24.65
CA LYS A 151 15.52 15.94 -25.68
C LYS A 151 16.47 17.01 -25.12
N TYR A 152 16.30 17.39 -23.85
CA TYR A 152 17.13 18.38 -23.15
C TYR A 152 18.26 17.75 -22.32
N SER A 153 18.27 16.42 -22.13
CA SER A 153 19.18 15.74 -21.20
C SER A 153 20.67 16.02 -21.44
N GLN A 154 21.07 16.18 -22.71
CA GLN A 154 22.47 16.45 -23.10
C GLN A 154 22.80 17.93 -23.27
N THR A 155 21.78 18.78 -23.47
CA THR A 155 21.95 20.19 -23.88
C THR A 155 21.42 21.17 -22.84
N ILE A 156 20.95 20.69 -21.69
CA ILE A 156 20.43 21.52 -20.62
C ILE A 156 21.50 22.52 -20.15
N LEU A 157 21.14 23.80 -20.16
CA LEU A 157 22.02 24.88 -19.73
C LEU A 157 21.91 25.03 -18.21
N GLN A 158 22.99 24.77 -17.49
CA GLN A 158 23.07 25.08 -16.07
C GLN A 158 23.62 26.50 -15.88
N LEU A 159 22.79 27.38 -15.34
CA LEU A 159 23.13 28.75 -15.02
C LEU A 159 23.98 28.83 -13.74
N PRO A 160 24.76 29.91 -13.56
CA PRO A 160 25.45 30.14 -12.29
C PRO A 160 24.47 30.12 -11.11
N ALA A 161 24.82 29.38 -10.07
CA ALA A 161 23.96 29.21 -8.91
C ALA A 161 23.61 30.57 -8.27
N LYS A 162 22.33 30.94 -8.31
CA LYS A 162 21.82 32.15 -7.65
C LYS A 162 21.62 31.95 -6.14
N ARG A 163 21.46 30.70 -5.71
CA ARG A 163 21.32 30.29 -4.31
C ARG A 163 21.93 28.91 -4.09
N ALA A 164 22.44 28.66 -2.89
CA ALA A 164 22.82 27.32 -2.48
C ALA A 164 21.56 26.53 -2.13
N ILE A 165 21.44 25.32 -2.69
CA ILE A 165 20.37 24.39 -2.34
C ILE A 165 20.85 23.58 -1.14
N SER A 166 20.07 23.58 -0.06
CA SER A 166 20.43 22.83 1.14
C SER A 166 20.51 21.33 0.85
N ALA A 167 21.48 20.67 1.46
CA ALA A 167 21.57 19.21 1.45
C ALA A 167 20.52 18.56 2.37
N ASP A 168 19.91 19.31 3.29
CA ASP A 168 18.81 18.81 4.12
C ASP A 168 17.48 18.98 3.39
N ALA A 169 16.86 17.85 3.02
CA ALA A 169 15.58 17.82 2.34
C ALA A 169 14.43 18.46 3.13
N LYS A 170 14.55 18.55 4.47
CA LYS A 170 13.54 19.18 5.33
C LYS A 170 13.47 20.69 5.17
N GLU A 171 14.53 21.30 4.66
CA GLU A 171 14.60 22.75 4.44
C GLU A 171 14.02 23.16 3.08
N TRP A 172 13.68 22.19 2.23
CA TRP A 172 13.10 22.47 0.92
C TRP A 172 11.65 22.91 1.06
N VAL A 173 11.36 24.10 0.51
CA VAL A 173 10.02 24.66 0.44
C VAL A 173 9.77 25.27 -0.92
N CYS A 174 8.52 25.27 -1.35
CA CYS A 174 8.08 26.01 -2.53
C CYS A 174 8.35 27.50 -2.30
N THR A 175 9.07 28.12 -3.24
CA THR A 175 9.45 29.53 -3.16
C THR A 175 8.24 30.48 -3.18
N SER A 176 7.10 30.04 -3.75
CA SER A 176 5.88 30.85 -3.87
C SER A 176 4.91 30.67 -2.70
N CYS A 177 4.55 29.43 -2.34
CA CYS A 177 3.51 29.17 -1.33
C CYS A 177 4.00 28.56 -0.01
N GLY A 178 5.29 28.21 0.10
CA GLY A 178 5.86 27.60 1.30
C GLY A 178 5.51 26.12 1.52
N ALA A 179 4.88 25.43 0.56
CA ALA A 179 4.64 24.00 0.64
C ALA A 179 5.96 23.21 0.81
N ASN A 180 5.93 22.13 1.60
CA ASN A 180 7.10 21.28 1.91
C ASN A 180 6.99 19.86 1.32
N GLY A 181 6.07 19.65 0.39
CA GLY A 181 5.83 18.38 -0.30
C GLY A 181 5.42 18.63 -1.76
N ASN A 182 5.56 17.60 -2.61
CA ASN A 182 5.37 17.71 -4.07
C ASN A 182 6.18 18.87 -4.67
N LEU A 183 7.50 18.85 -4.41
CA LEU A 183 8.43 19.88 -4.84
C LEU A 183 9.18 19.43 -6.10
N TRP A 184 9.42 20.39 -6.99
CA TRP A 184 10.11 20.23 -8.25
C TRP A 184 11.27 21.22 -8.29
N MET A 185 12.46 20.70 -8.60
CA MET A 185 13.67 21.48 -8.73
C MET A 185 14.02 21.66 -10.21
N ASN A 186 14.13 22.90 -10.66
CA ASN A 186 14.61 23.21 -12.00
C ASN A 186 16.13 22.98 -12.06
N LEU A 187 16.59 22.12 -12.98
CA LEU A 187 18.00 21.75 -13.09
C LEU A 187 18.88 22.84 -13.73
N SER A 188 18.26 23.86 -14.33
CA SER A 188 18.97 24.96 -15.00
C SER A 188 19.36 26.05 -14.01
N ASP A 189 18.46 26.45 -13.10
CA ASP A 189 18.69 27.59 -12.21
C ASP A 189 18.50 27.31 -10.70
N GLY A 190 18.10 26.09 -10.34
CA GLY A 190 17.90 25.68 -8.95
C GLY A 190 16.64 26.24 -8.31
N TYR A 191 15.67 26.73 -9.09
CA TYR A 191 14.35 27.09 -8.57
C TYR A 191 13.63 25.87 -7.99
N ILE A 192 12.90 26.05 -6.89
CA ILE A 192 12.15 25.00 -6.18
C ILE A 192 10.71 25.50 -6.07
N GLY A 193 9.84 24.84 -6.81
CA GLY A 193 8.41 25.14 -6.88
C GLY A 193 7.56 23.91 -6.52
N CYS A 194 6.35 24.17 -6.03
CA CYS A 194 5.33 23.16 -5.83
C CYS A 194 4.85 22.61 -7.20
N GLY A 195 4.38 21.36 -7.23
CA GLY A 195 3.74 20.78 -8.41
C GLY A 195 2.44 21.50 -8.81
N ARG A 196 1.90 21.14 -9.97
CA ARG A 196 0.64 21.72 -10.47
C ARG A 196 -0.56 21.38 -9.58
N ARG A 197 -1.61 22.19 -9.71
CA ARG A 197 -2.93 21.90 -9.17
C ARG A 197 -3.69 20.94 -10.10
N ASN A 198 -4.29 19.92 -9.53
CA ASN A 198 -5.15 18.99 -10.25
C ASN A 198 -6.60 19.51 -10.25
N TRP A 199 -7.42 18.99 -11.18
CA TRP A 199 -8.83 19.38 -11.34
C TRP A 199 -9.70 19.04 -10.13
N ASP A 200 -9.31 18.03 -9.35
CA ASP A 200 -9.97 17.58 -8.12
C ASP A 200 -9.61 18.45 -6.90
N GLY A 201 -8.77 19.47 -7.10
CA GLY A 201 -8.31 20.38 -6.05
C GLY A 201 -7.05 19.91 -5.31
N SER A 202 -6.55 18.68 -5.57
CA SER A 202 -5.28 18.18 -5.04
C SER A 202 -4.06 18.78 -5.75
N GLY A 203 -2.85 18.49 -5.25
CA GLY A 203 -1.60 18.94 -5.85
C GLY A 203 -1.01 20.19 -5.17
N GLY A 204 -0.20 20.94 -5.92
CA GLY A 204 0.44 22.16 -5.43
C GLY A 204 -0.15 23.44 -6.03
N CYS A 205 0.53 24.55 -5.77
CA CYS A 205 0.21 25.88 -6.27
C CYS A 205 0.55 26.13 -7.75
N GLY A 206 1.28 25.23 -8.43
CA GLY A 206 1.71 25.43 -9.82
C GLY A 206 3.03 26.18 -10.03
N ALA A 207 3.70 26.63 -8.97
CA ALA A 207 4.90 27.48 -9.06
C ALA A 207 6.03 26.91 -9.93
N ALA A 208 6.21 25.59 -9.97
CA ALA A 208 7.21 24.99 -10.86
C ALA A 208 6.87 25.16 -12.35
N LEU A 209 5.59 25.04 -12.70
CA LEU A 209 5.11 25.23 -14.08
C LEU A 209 5.11 26.70 -14.46
N GLU A 210 4.65 27.57 -13.55
CA GLU A 210 4.69 29.03 -13.75
C GLU A 210 6.13 29.51 -14.00
N HIS A 211 7.10 29.03 -13.22
CA HIS A 211 8.52 29.34 -13.43
C HIS A 211 9.05 28.88 -14.80
N TYR A 212 8.63 27.70 -15.28
CA TYR A 212 8.98 27.24 -16.64
C TYR A 212 8.40 28.17 -17.72
N GLU A 213 7.17 28.64 -17.55
CA GLU A 213 6.52 29.58 -18.47
C GLU A 213 7.17 30.96 -18.44
N GLU A 214 7.46 31.51 -17.26
CA GLU A 214 8.10 32.81 -17.06
C GLU A 214 9.52 32.88 -17.64
N THR A 215 10.23 31.74 -17.64
CA THR A 215 11.56 31.62 -18.26
C THR A 215 11.50 31.40 -19.77
N GLY A 216 10.33 31.57 -20.38
CA GLY A 216 10.12 31.43 -21.82
C GLY A 216 10.25 29.99 -22.30
N SER A 217 9.96 29.01 -21.43
CA SER A 217 10.05 27.57 -21.72
C SER A 217 11.47 27.10 -22.09
N GLN A 218 12.49 27.84 -21.66
CA GLN A 218 13.89 27.51 -21.95
C GLN A 218 14.49 26.54 -20.94
N TYR A 219 13.99 26.54 -19.70
CA TYR A 219 14.50 25.75 -18.58
C TYR A 219 13.46 24.72 -18.14
N PRO A 220 13.35 23.58 -18.85
CA PRO A 220 12.37 22.53 -18.57
C PRO A 220 12.63 21.76 -17.27
#